data_AF-A0A958YCG9-F1
#
_entry.id   AF-A0A958YCG9-F1
#
_cell.length_a   1.000
_cell.length_b   1.000
_cell.length_c   1.000
_cell.angle_alpha   90.00
_cell.angle_beta   90.00
_cell.angle_gamma   90.00
#
_symmetry.space_group_name_H-M   'P 1'
#
loop_
_entity.id
_entity.type
_entity.pdbx_description
1 polymer ?
#
loop_
_entity_poly.entity_id
_entity_poly.type
_entity_poly.pdbx_seq_one_letter_code
_entity_poly.pdbx_strand_id
1 'polypeptide(L)'
;NMDGTSLYQAVAAVFIAQAFGMHLDFATQLGIIATATLASIGSAAVPGAGMVMLVIVLAQAGIPEAGLALIFAVDRPLDMCRTTVNVTGDATVSMLVAKSVGKLGTPKVKDWDDNYSKK
;
A
#
# COMPACT_ATOMS: atom_id res chain seq x y z
N ASN A 1 -5.00 -6.70 -4.30
CA ASN A 1 -5.17 -5.89 -3.09
C ASN A 1 -4.15 -4.74 -3.09
N MET A 2 -4.51 -3.53 -2.65
CA MET A 2 -3.58 -2.39 -2.46
C MET A 2 -3.70 -1.70 -1.09
N ASP A 3 -3.98 -2.47 -0.04
CA ASP A 3 -4.19 -1.97 1.34
C ASP A 3 -2.93 -1.27 1.90
N GLY A 4 -1.73 -1.73 1.54
CA GLY A 4 -0.49 -1.04 1.88
C GLY A 4 -0.37 0.33 1.20
N THR A 5 -0.98 0.49 0.02
CA THR A 5 -0.99 1.77 -0.72
C THR A 5 -1.97 2.76 -0.11
N SER A 6 -3.18 2.33 0.28
CA SER A 6 -4.15 3.21 0.95
C SER A 6 -3.66 3.67 2.32
N LEU A 7 -3.04 2.77 3.10
CA LEU A 7 -2.44 3.13 4.37
C LEU A 7 -1.36 4.19 4.20
N TYR A 8 -0.45 4.00 3.25
CA TYR A 8 0.60 4.98 2.95
C TYR A 8 0.03 6.32 2.53
N GLN A 9 -0.99 6.35 1.67
CA GLN A 9 -1.61 7.61 1.23
C GLN A 9 -2.18 8.40 2.40
N ALA A 10 -2.90 7.75 3.31
CA ALA A 10 -3.46 8.39 4.47
C ALA A 10 -2.36 8.96 5.39
N VAL A 11 -1.34 8.17 5.69
CA VAL A 11 -0.21 8.59 6.54
C VAL A 11 0.59 9.72 5.90
N ALA A 12 0.88 9.61 4.60
CA ALA A 12 1.63 10.62 3.86
C ALA A 12 0.88 11.96 3.77
N ALA A 13 -0.43 11.93 3.53
CA ALA A 13 -1.25 13.14 3.51
C ALA A 13 -1.27 13.86 4.86
N VAL A 14 -1.47 13.11 5.96
CA VAL A 14 -1.43 13.66 7.32
C VAL A 14 -0.04 14.22 7.65
N PHE A 15 1.03 13.50 7.29
CA PHE A 15 2.40 13.95 7.48
C PHE A 15 2.68 15.27 6.75
N ILE A 16 2.30 15.38 5.48
CA ILE A 16 2.52 16.59 4.68
C ILE A 16 1.73 17.77 5.26
N ALA A 17 0.47 17.56 5.64
CA ALA A 17 -0.34 18.60 6.29
C ALA A 17 0.33 19.11 7.57
N GLN A 18 0.83 18.20 8.41
CA GLN A 18 1.54 18.56 9.64
C GLN A 18 2.85 19.30 9.36
N ALA A 19 3.61 18.87 8.35
CA ALA A 19 4.86 19.53 7.94
C ALA A 19 4.63 20.98 7.45
N PHE A 20 3.46 21.26 6.89
CA PHE A 20 3.04 22.61 6.49
C PHE A 20 2.31 23.39 7.58
N GLY A 21 2.16 22.82 8.79
CA GLY A 21 1.44 23.46 9.90
C GLY A 21 -0.07 23.58 9.65
N MET A 22 -0.62 22.79 8.72
CA MET A 22 -2.05 22.76 8.42
C MET A 22 -2.78 21.90 9.46
N HIS A 23 -3.81 22.47 10.07
CA HIS A 23 -4.69 21.70 10.95
C HIS A 23 -5.72 20.93 10.11
N LEU A 24 -5.70 19.59 10.23
CA LEU A 24 -6.72 18.73 9.64
C LEU A 24 -7.80 18.46 10.66
N ASP A 25 -9.02 18.94 10.39
CA ASP A 25 -10.18 18.57 11.19
C ASP A 25 -10.54 17.08 11.00
N PHE A 26 -11.39 16.57 11.90
CA PHE A 26 -11.74 15.15 11.90
C PHE A 26 -12.46 14.71 10.62
N ALA A 27 -13.29 15.60 10.04
CA ALA A 27 -13.98 15.33 8.79
C ALA A 27 -13.01 15.18 7.61
N THR A 28 -11.99 16.04 7.52
CA THR A 28 -10.96 15.95 6.48
C THR A 28 -10.12 14.68 6.64
N GLN A 29 -9.77 14.30 7.87
CA GLN A 29 -9.04 13.05 8.13
C GLN A 29 -9.85 11.82 7.69
N LEU A 30 -11.16 11.79 7.95
CA LEU A 30 -12.05 10.74 7.45
C LEU A 30 -12.17 10.77 5.93
N GLY A 31 -12.22 11.96 5.32
CA GLY A 31 -12.21 12.14 3.86
C GLY A 31 -10.97 11.52 3.23
N ILE A 32 -9.79 11.81 3.78
CA ILE A 32 -8.51 11.23 3.33
C ILE A 32 -8.57 9.70 3.37
N ILE A 33 -9.02 9.11 4.48
CA ILE A 33 -9.12 7.65 4.62
C ILE A 33 -10.09 7.07 3.59
N ALA A 34 -11.26 7.68 3.42
CA ALA A 34 -12.26 7.23 2.45
C ALA A 34 -11.73 7.29 1.02
N THR A 35 -11.14 8.42 0.62
CA THR A 35 -10.57 8.60 -0.71
C THR A 35 -9.40 7.65 -0.97
N ALA A 36 -8.48 7.49 -0.01
CA ALA A 36 -7.36 6.55 -0.12
C ALA A 36 -7.83 5.09 -0.24
N THR A 37 -8.88 4.71 0.49
CA THR A 37 -9.47 3.37 0.43
C THR A 37 -10.18 3.12 -0.90
N LEU A 38 -10.93 4.10 -1.41
CA LEU A 38 -11.57 3.99 -2.72
C LEU A 38 -10.53 3.92 -3.86
N ALA A 39 -9.45 4.70 -3.73
CA ALA A 39 -8.33 4.72 -4.66
C ALA A 39 -7.59 3.37 -4.76
N SER A 40 -7.52 2.58 -3.67
CA SER A 40 -6.83 1.28 -3.67
C SER A 40 -7.59 0.19 -4.44
N ILE A 41 -8.89 0.35 -4.65
CA ILE A 41 -9.70 -0.57 -5.46
C ILE A 41 -9.40 -0.39 -6.95
N GLY A 42 -9.20 0.87 -7.39
CA GLY A 42 -9.04 1.24 -8.80
C GLY A 42 -7.61 1.23 -9.34
N SER A 43 -6.59 1.04 -8.48
CA SER A 43 -5.19 1.13 -8.90
C SER A 43 -4.63 -0.21 -9.39
N ALA A 44 -4.12 -0.21 -10.63
CA ALA A 44 -3.33 -1.33 -11.14
C ALA A 44 -1.96 -1.40 -10.43
N ALA A 45 -1.44 -2.61 -10.23
CA ALA A 45 -0.12 -2.84 -9.62
C ALA A 45 1.02 -2.44 -10.58
N VAL A 46 1.36 -1.15 -10.57
CA VAL A 46 2.46 -0.58 -11.37
C VAL A 46 3.40 0.22 -10.44
N PRO A 47 4.73 0.03 -10.55
CA PRO A 47 5.69 0.81 -9.77
C PRO A 47 5.48 2.32 -9.93
N GLY A 48 5.49 3.07 -8.83
CA GLY A 48 5.31 4.52 -8.84
C GLY A 48 3.87 5.04 -9.05
N ALA A 49 2.88 4.18 -9.27
CA ALA A 49 1.47 4.59 -9.35
C ALA A 49 0.98 5.23 -8.02
N GLY A 50 1.57 4.84 -6.89
CA GLY A 50 1.26 5.38 -5.57
C GLY A 50 1.45 6.90 -5.45
N MET A 51 2.43 7.47 -6.16
CA MET A 51 2.70 8.93 -6.13
C MET A 51 1.63 9.72 -6.87
N VAL A 52 1.19 9.23 -8.04
CA VAL A 52 0.11 9.86 -8.82
C VAL A 52 -1.20 9.83 -8.01
N MET A 53 -1.47 8.73 -7.32
CA MET A 53 -2.67 8.64 -6.50
C MET A 53 -2.60 9.54 -5.25
N LEU A 54 -1.41 9.75 -4.68
CA LEU A 54 -1.25 10.67 -3.56
C LEU A 54 -1.55 12.12 -3.96
N VAL A 55 -1.22 12.55 -5.19
CA VAL A 55 -1.63 13.87 -5.72
C VAL A 55 -3.14 14.08 -5.59
N ILE A 56 -3.93 13.07 -5.96
CA ILE A 56 -5.40 13.13 -5.91
C ILE A 56 -5.90 13.25 -4.47
N VAL A 57 -5.31 12.50 -3.54
CA VAL A 57 -5.66 12.55 -2.11
C VAL A 57 -5.32 13.91 -1.50
N LEU A 58 -4.15 14.48 -1.82
CA LEU A 58 -3.74 15.80 -1.35
C LEU A 58 -4.67 16.89 -1.88
N ALA A 59 -4.98 16.88 -3.18
CA ALA A 59 -5.88 17.84 -3.81
C ALA A 59 -7.29 17.77 -3.20
N GLN A 60 -7.81 16.57 -2.92
CA GLN A 60 -9.10 16.39 -2.26
C GLN A 60 -9.12 16.98 -0.85
N ALA A 61 -8.03 16.84 -0.10
CA ALA A 61 -7.88 17.37 1.25
C ALA A 61 -7.47 18.85 1.30
N GLY A 62 -7.28 19.51 0.14
CA GLY A 62 -6.83 20.89 0.05
C GLY A 62 -5.36 21.10 0.45
N ILE A 63 -4.56 20.03 0.47
CA ILE A 63 -3.13 20.07 0.83
C ILE A 63 -2.31 20.36 -0.43
N PRO A 64 -1.38 21.33 -0.42
CA PRO A 64 -0.55 21.63 -1.59
C PRO A 64 0.30 20.42 -2.04
N GLU A 65 0.21 20.07 -3.32
CA GLU A 65 0.87 18.89 -3.89
C GLU A 65 2.39 19.03 -3.90
N ALA A 66 2.91 20.26 -3.83
CA ALA A 66 4.34 20.55 -3.64
C ALA A 66 4.93 19.83 -2.41
N GLY A 67 4.11 19.46 -1.42
CA GLY A 67 4.50 18.66 -0.28
C GLY A 67 5.03 17.26 -0.61
N LEU A 68 4.75 16.73 -1.82
CA LEU A 68 5.34 15.47 -2.29
C LEU A 68 6.88 15.49 -2.29
N ALA A 69 7.49 16.67 -2.46
CA ALA A 69 8.94 16.81 -2.41
C ALA A 69 9.53 16.36 -1.07
N LEU A 70 8.77 16.45 0.03
CA LEU A 70 9.21 16.05 1.37
C LEU A 70 9.42 14.54 1.51
N ILE A 71 8.69 13.74 0.74
CA ILE A 71 8.70 12.28 0.84
C ILE A 71 9.28 11.60 -0.41
N PHE A 72 9.58 12.37 -1.46
CA PHE A 72 10.03 11.85 -2.75
C PHE A 72 11.24 10.91 -2.64
N ALA A 73 12.22 11.27 -1.81
CA ALA A 73 13.43 10.48 -1.62
C ALA A 73 13.17 9.11 -0.94
N VAL A 74 12.15 9.05 -0.07
CA VAL A 74 11.80 7.84 0.69
C VAL A 74 10.70 7.01 0.03
N ASP A 75 10.03 7.54 -1.00
CA ASP A 75 8.91 6.84 -1.65
C ASP A 75 9.34 5.50 -2.26
N ARG A 76 10.54 5.41 -2.85
CA ARG A 76 11.03 4.17 -3.47
C ARG A 76 11.20 2.99 -2.49
N PRO A 77 11.93 3.12 -1.37
CA PRO A 77 12.00 2.04 -0.39
C PRO A 77 10.62 1.71 0.20
N LEU A 78 9.78 2.72 0.44
CA LEU A 78 8.44 2.51 0.96
C LEU A 78 7.51 1.82 -0.06
N ASP A 79 7.67 2.06 -1.36
CA ASP A 79 6.95 1.35 -2.44
C ASP A 79 7.23 -0.16 -2.44
N MET A 80 8.49 -0.54 -2.23
CA MET A 80 8.86 -1.94 -2.10
C MET A 80 8.20 -2.58 -0.88
N CYS A 81 8.25 -1.93 0.29
CA CYS A 81 7.59 -2.43 1.50
C CYS A 81 6.08 -2.59 1.32
N ARG A 82 5.41 -1.61 0.69
CA ARG A 82 3.97 -1.68 0.37
C ARG A 82 3.63 -2.85 -0.52
N THR A 83 4.45 -3.08 -1.56
CA THR A 83 4.26 -4.19 -2.49
C THR A 83 4.33 -5.54 -1.76
N THR A 84 5.28 -5.71 -0.83
CA THR A 84 5.39 -6.92 0.00
C THR A 84 4.15 -7.16 0.84
N VAL A 85 3.62 -6.12 1.49
CA VAL A 85 2.40 -6.22 2.32
C VAL A 85 1.20 -6.61 1.47
N ASN A 86 1.02 -5.97 0.30
CA ASN A 86 -0.09 -6.26 -0.61
C ASN A 86 -0.07 -7.73 -1.08
N VAL A 87 1.10 -8.23 -1.51
CA VAL A 87 1.26 -9.62 -1.96
C VAL A 87 1.00 -10.60 -0.81
N THR A 88 1.48 -10.28 0.40
CA THR A 88 1.27 -11.11 1.59
C THR A 88 -0.21 -11.16 1.99
N GLY A 89 -0.91 -10.03 1.88
CA GLY A 89 -2.36 -9.94 2.10
C GLY A 89 -3.14 -10.80 1.11
N ASP A 90 -2.85 -10.67 -0.19
CA ASP A 90 -3.46 -11.49 -1.24
C ASP A 90 -3.21 -13.00 -1.02
N ALA A 91 -1.99 -13.38 -0.66
CA ALA A 91 -1.66 -14.77 -0.34
C ALA A 91 -2.43 -15.27 0.91
N THR A 92 -2.52 -14.45 1.95
CA THR A 92 -3.24 -14.79 3.19
C THR A 92 -4.74 -14.98 2.93
N VAL A 93 -5.37 -14.04 2.22
CA VAL A 93 -6.80 -14.14 1.87
C VAL A 93 -7.04 -15.35 0.97
N SER A 94 -6.16 -15.62 0.00
CA SER A 94 -6.26 -16.81 -0.86
C SER A 94 -6.25 -18.11 -0.02
N MET A 95 -5.37 -18.20 0.98
CA MET A 95 -5.31 -19.35 1.87
C MET A 95 -6.54 -19.46 2.78
N LEU A 96 -7.04 -18.34 3.31
CA LEU A 96 -8.25 -18.32 4.13
C LEU A 96 -9.49 -18.75 3.34
N VAL A 97 -9.64 -18.27 2.10
CA VAL A 97 -10.72 -18.68 1.19
C VAL A 97 -10.59 -20.15 0.83
N ALA A 98 -9.39 -20.61 0.44
CA ALA A 98 -9.17 -22.02 0.13
C ALA A 98 -9.49 -22.92 1.34
N LYS A 99 -9.21 -22.49 2.57
CA LYS A 99 -9.63 -23.20 3.80
C LYS A 99 -11.15 -23.22 3.95
N SER A 100 -11.82 -22.08 3.77
CA SER A 100 -13.26 -21.97 3.99
C SER A 100 -14.09 -22.78 3.00
N VAL A 101 -13.59 -22.98 1.78
CA VAL A 101 -14.24 -23.84 0.75
C VAL A 101 -13.69 -25.26 0.70
N GLY A 102 -12.90 -25.70 1.68
CA GLY A 102 -12.35 -27.05 1.76
C GLY A 102 -11.39 -27.42 0.62
N LYS A 103 -10.76 -26.42 -0.01
CA LYS A 103 -9.79 -26.56 -1.11
C LYS A 103 -8.33 -26.52 -0.64
N LEU A 104 -8.09 -26.36 0.67
CA LEU A 104 -6.74 -26.48 1.24
C LEU A 104 -6.31 -27.94 1.21
N GLY A 105 -5.51 -28.31 0.22
CA GLY A 105 -4.91 -29.65 0.12
C GLY A 105 -3.68 -29.81 1.01
N THR A 106 -3.14 -31.03 1.06
CA THR A 106 -1.81 -31.27 1.65
C THR A 106 -0.74 -30.59 0.79
N PRO A 107 0.18 -29.80 1.38
CA PRO A 107 1.28 -29.22 0.64
C PRO A 107 2.14 -30.31 -0.01
N LYS A 108 2.36 -30.22 -1.33
CA LYS A 108 3.38 -31.02 -2.00
C LYS A 108 4.71 -30.28 -1.90
N VAL A 109 5.35 -30.39 -0.75
CA VAL A 109 6.68 -29.81 -0.52
C VAL A 109 7.64 -30.41 -1.54
N LYS A 110 8.31 -29.55 -2.29
CA LYS A 110 9.48 -29.92 -3.09
C LYS A 110 10.67 -29.29 -2.38
N ASP A 111 11.56 -30.11 -1.86
CA ASP A 111 12.83 -29.65 -1.31
C ASP A 111 13.78 -29.40 -2.49
N TRP A 112 13.95 -28.12 -2.86
CA TRP A 112 14.74 -27.71 -4.03
C TRP A 112 16.24 -27.57 -3.73
N ASP A 113 16.67 -27.85 -2.49
CA ASP A 113 18.03 -27.59 -1.99
C ASP A 113 18.96 -28.82 -2.01
N ASP A 114 18.49 -29.95 -2.54
CA ASP A 114 19.16 -31.25 -2.29
C ASP A 114 20.33 -31.57 -3.24
N ASN A 115 20.71 -30.70 -4.18
CA ASN A 115 21.72 -31.03 -5.21
C ASN A 115 22.69 -29.90 -5.60
N TYR A 116 23.03 -28.97 -4.70
CA TYR A 116 24.26 -28.18 -4.92
C TYR A 116 25.47 -29.04 -4.61
N SER A 117 26.20 -29.48 -5.64
CA SER A 117 27.52 -30.06 -5.42
C SER A 117 28.40 -29.02 -4.72
N LYS A 118 28.86 -29.35 -3.52
CA LYS A 118 29.84 -28.54 -2.81
C LYS A 118 31.09 -28.45 -3.71
N LYS A 119 31.38 -27.26 -4.22
CA LYS A 119 32.65 -26.95 -4.87
C LYS A 119 33.74 -26.80 -3.83
#